data_AF-A0A3S8V3V8-F1
#
_entry.id   AF-A0A3S8V3V8-F1
#
_cell.length_a   1.000
_cell.length_b   1.000
_cell.length_c   1.000
_cell.angle_alpha   90.00
_cell.angle_beta   90.00
_cell.angle_gamma   90.00
#
_symmetry.space_group_name_H-M   'P 1'
#
loop_
_entity.id
_entity.type
_entity.pdbx_description
1 polymer ?
#
loop_
_entity_poly.entity_id
_entity_poly.type
_entity_poly.pdbx_seq_one_letter_code
_entity_poly.pdbx_strand_id
1 'polypeptide(L)'
;PKRERLWEAEGLLDIQMQKLNTKRAELKNVIDRLQALNDEFENMNNRKKELENNIEICSQKLIRAEKLISGLGGEKDRWTEAARLLGIRYTDLTGDVLLSSGTVAYLGAFTVDYRQECQEKWLILCKEQKIPCSNDFSLSNTLGDPVKIRAWQIAGLPIDS
;
A
#
# COMPACT_ATOMS: atom_id res chain seq x y z
N PRO A 1 31.24 -86.91 38.90
CA PRO A 1 30.63 -86.94 37.55
C PRO A 1 29.39 -86.03 37.34
N LYS A 2 28.33 -86.09 38.16
CA LYS A 2 27.16 -85.19 37.98
C LYS A 2 27.41 -83.77 38.51
N ARG A 3 28.12 -83.63 39.65
CA ARG A 3 28.50 -82.33 40.23
C ARG A 3 29.52 -81.55 39.39
N GLU A 4 30.52 -82.22 38.81
CA GLU A 4 31.49 -81.56 37.90
C GLU A 4 30.85 -81.07 36.62
N ARG A 5 29.99 -81.88 35.98
CA ARG A 5 29.24 -81.43 34.79
C ARG A 5 28.30 -80.27 35.07
N LEU A 6 27.73 -80.22 36.28
CA LEU A 6 26.93 -79.09 36.73
C LEU A 6 27.81 -77.83 36.82
N TRP A 7 28.98 -77.93 37.45
CA TRP A 7 29.93 -76.82 37.58
C TRP A 7 30.45 -76.34 36.21
N GLU A 8 30.84 -77.24 35.31
CA GLU A 8 31.25 -76.85 33.95
C GLU A 8 30.12 -76.15 33.18
N ALA A 9 28.88 -76.63 33.29
CA ALA A 9 27.73 -76.00 32.65
C ALA A 9 27.40 -74.63 33.27
N GLU A 10 27.51 -74.50 34.60
CA GLU A 10 27.33 -73.22 35.32
C GLU A 10 28.42 -72.20 34.94
N GLY A 11 29.68 -72.62 34.81
CA GLY A 11 30.77 -71.76 34.36
C GLY A 11 30.61 -71.33 32.90
N LEU A 12 30.18 -72.24 32.01
CA LEU A 12 29.91 -71.91 30.62
C LEU A 12 28.73 -70.94 30.49
N LEU A 13 27.67 -71.16 31.30
CA LEU A 13 26.50 -70.29 31.37
C LEU A 13 26.91 -68.87 31.81
N ASP A 14 27.76 -68.74 32.83
CA ASP A 14 28.24 -67.43 33.31
C ASP A 14 29.01 -66.67 32.23
N ILE A 15 29.92 -67.35 31.52
CA ILE A 15 30.67 -66.76 30.40
C ILE A 15 29.74 -66.27 29.29
N GLN A 16 28.69 -67.04 28.94
CA GLN A 16 27.73 -66.64 27.92
C GLN A 16 26.82 -65.50 28.40
N MET A 17 26.43 -65.49 29.68
CA MET A 17 25.69 -64.37 30.29
C MET A 17 26.51 -63.08 30.28
N GLN A 18 27.81 -63.15 30.60
CA GLN A 18 28.70 -62.00 30.54
C GLN A 18 28.79 -61.43 29.12
N LYS A 19 28.99 -62.28 28.10
CA LYS A 19 29.03 -61.87 26.68
C LYS A 19 27.70 -61.26 26.22
N LEU A 20 26.58 -61.86 26.63
CA LEU A 20 25.25 -61.34 26.31
C LEU A 20 25.04 -59.95 26.93
N ASN A 21 25.45 -59.76 28.18
CA ASN A 21 25.34 -58.48 28.87
C ASN A 21 26.24 -57.41 28.24
N THR A 22 27.45 -57.75 27.78
CA THR A 22 28.30 -56.80 27.04
C THR A 22 27.64 -56.37 25.74
N LYS A 23 27.11 -57.32 24.95
CA LYS A 23 26.41 -57.00 23.70
C LYS A 23 25.12 -56.21 23.91
N ARG A 24 24.37 -56.49 24.99
CA ARG A 24 23.22 -55.66 25.39
C ARG A 24 23.62 -54.24 25.76
N ALA A 25 24.75 -54.05 26.45
CA ALA A 25 25.24 -52.71 26.80
C ALA A 25 25.72 -51.93 25.57
N GLU A 26 26.42 -52.56 24.63
CA GLU A 26 26.80 -51.96 23.35
C GLU A 26 25.57 -51.56 22.54
N LEU A 27 24.59 -52.46 22.42
CA LEU A 27 23.34 -52.20 21.71
C LEU A 27 22.58 -51.02 22.32
N LYS A 28 22.48 -50.96 23.66
CA LYS A 28 21.86 -49.84 24.37
C LYS A 28 22.53 -48.51 24.04
N ASN A 29 23.86 -48.45 24.06
CA ASN A 29 24.60 -47.24 23.70
C ASN A 29 24.31 -46.76 22.26
N VAL A 30 24.20 -47.69 21.32
CA VAL A 30 23.88 -47.35 19.92
C VAL A 30 22.43 -46.87 19.80
N ILE A 31 21.48 -47.52 20.47
CA ILE A 31 20.07 -47.11 20.48
C ILE A 31 19.93 -45.71 21.09
N ASP A 32 20.57 -45.46 22.23
CA ASP A 32 20.50 -44.16 22.92
C ASP A 32 21.09 -43.04 22.04
N ARG A 33 22.19 -43.29 21.32
CA ARG A 33 22.76 -42.34 20.35
C ARG A 33 21.85 -42.11 19.14
N LEU A 34 21.24 -43.17 18.63
CA LEU A 34 20.34 -43.08 17.48
C LEU A 34 19.07 -42.31 17.83
N GLN A 35 18.56 -42.50 19.04
CA GLN A 35 17.43 -41.72 19.56
C GLN A 35 17.81 -40.24 19.68
N ALA A 36 18.95 -39.91 20.29
CA ALA A 36 19.41 -38.52 20.41
C ALA A 36 19.57 -37.81 19.05
N LEU A 37 20.12 -38.53 18.06
CA LEU A 37 20.24 -37.99 16.70
C LEU A 37 18.87 -37.79 16.03
N ASN A 38 17.92 -38.69 16.26
CA ASN A 38 16.57 -38.56 15.73
C ASN A 38 15.82 -37.38 16.36
N ASP A 39 15.98 -37.18 17.67
CA ASP A 39 15.40 -36.04 18.39
C ASP A 39 15.98 -34.70 17.89
N GLU A 40 17.30 -34.64 17.66
CA GLU A 40 17.96 -33.46 17.09
C GLU A 40 17.51 -33.21 15.64
N PHE A 41 17.38 -34.26 14.83
CA PHE A 41 16.89 -34.18 13.47
C PHE A 41 15.45 -33.63 13.41
N GLU A 42 14.55 -34.13 14.26
CA GLU A 42 13.18 -33.61 14.35
C GLU A 42 13.16 -32.13 14.75
N ASN A 43 13.97 -31.74 15.74
CA ASN A 43 14.05 -30.35 16.17
C ASN A 43 14.55 -29.42 15.05
N MET A 44 15.61 -29.82 14.34
CA MET A 44 16.13 -29.05 13.19
C MET A 44 15.13 -28.98 12.04
N ASN A 45 14.39 -30.06 11.78
CA ASN A 45 13.36 -30.06 10.74
C ASN A 45 12.18 -29.14 11.11
N ASN A 46 11.80 -29.09 12.38
CA ASN A 46 10.78 -28.16 12.87
C ASN A 46 11.25 -26.70 12.73
N ARG A 47 12.50 -26.41 13.12
CA ARG A 47 13.09 -25.08 12.97
C ARG A 47 13.19 -24.65 11.50
N LYS A 48 13.53 -25.59 10.61
CA LYS A 48 13.53 -25.35 9.16
C LYS A 48 12.14 -24.94 8.66
N LYS A 49 11.10 -25.70 9.01
CA LYS A 49 9.71 -25.39 8.62
C LYS A 49 9.25 -24.03 9.13
N GLU A 50 9.61 -23.69 10.37
CA GLU A 50 9.28 -22.39 10.95
C GLU A 50 9.94 -21.24 10.17
N LEU A 51 11.22 -21.39 9.80
CA LEU A 51 11.92 -20.41 8.98
C LEU A 51 11.31 -20.28 7.58
N GLU A 52 10.97 -21.40 6.93
CA GLU A 52 10.31 -21.39 5.61
C GLU A 52 8.98 -20.65 5.66
N ASN A 53 8.15 -20.91 6.68
CA ASN A 53 6.89 -20.18 6.90
C ASN A 53 7.11 -18.68 7.12
N ASN A 54 8.12 -18.32 7.92
CA ASN A 54 8.43 -16.90 8.18
C ASN A 54 8.90 -16.17 6.92
N ILE A 55 9.70 -16.83 6.07
CA ILE A 55 10.13 -16.30 4.78
C ILE A 55 8.92 -16.08 3.87
N GLU A 56 8.01 -17.05 3.80
CA GLU A 56 6.80 -16.93 2.97
C GLU A 56 5.92 -15.75 3.44
N ILE A 57 5.66 -15.64 4.75
CA ILE A 57 4.89 -14.53 5.32
C ILE A 57 5.57 -13.18 5.01
N CYS A 58 6.89 -13.09 5.15
CA CYS A 58 7.64 -11.87 4.87
C CYS A 58 7.56 -11.48 3.39
N SER A 59 7.73 -12.45 2.49
CA SER A 59 7.60 -12.25 1.04
C SER A 59 6.21 -11.72 0.67
N GLN A 60 5.15 -12.31 1.22
CA GLN A 60 3.78 -11.83 1.00
C GLN A 60 3.57 -10.41 1.53
N LYS A 61 4.15 -10.06 2.69
CA LYS A 61 4.09 -8.70 3.25
C LYS A 61 4.80 -7.70 2.34
N LEU A 62 5.96 -8.05 1.79
CA LEU A 62 6.70 -7.19 0.85
C LEU A 62 5.90 -6.92 -0.42
N ILE A 63 5.31 -7.95 -1.03
CA ILE A 63 4.47 -7.78 -2.24
C ILE A 63 3.28 -6.85 -1.95
N ARG A 64 2.64 -6.99 -0.79
CA ARG A 64 1.52 -6.12 -0.40
C ARG A 64 1.98 -4.67 -0.18
N ALA A 65 3.13 -4.47 0.48
CA ALA A 65 3.70 -3.16 0.71
C ALA A 65 4.09 -2.47 -0.62
N GLU A 66 4.69 -3.20 -1.55
CA GLU A 66 5.03 -2.68 -2.88
C GLU A 66 3.79 -2.23 -3.65
N LYS A 67 2.73 -3.04 -3.66
CA LYS A 67 1.45 -2.68 -4.28
C LYS A 67 0.84 -1.42 -3.67
N LEU A 68 0.91 -1.29 -2.34
CA LEU A 68 0.44 -0.09 -1.64
C LEU A 68 1.27 1.13 -2.03
N ILE A 69 2.60 1.03 -2.00
CA ILE A 69 3.50 2.14 -2.36
C ILE A 69 3.28 2.57 -3.80
N SER A 70 3.17 1.61 -4.73
CA SER A 70 2.91 1.88 -6.14
C SER A 70 1.55 2.57 -6.34
N GLY A 71 0.49 2.06 -5.68
CA GLY A 71 -0.84 2.68 -5.73
C GLY A 71 -0.90 4.08 -5.10
N LEU A 72 -0.14 4.30 -4.01
CA LEU A 72 -0.07 5.58 -3.31
C LEU A 72 0.83 6.60 -4.01
N GLY A 73 1.81 6.15 -4.80
CA GLY A 73 2.75 7.03 -5.51
C GLY A 73 2.05 7.94 -6.50
N GLY A 74 1.21 7.37 -7.38
CA GLY A 74 0.43 8.17 -8.34
C GLY A 74 -0.57 9.11 -7.65
N GLU A 75 -1.13 8.68 -6.52
CA GLU A 75 -2.04 9.50 -5.73
C GLU A 75 -1.30 10.71 -5.13
N LYS A 76 -0.11 10.51 -4.54
CA LYS A 76 0.73 11.60 -4.03
C LYS A 76 0.98 12.68 -5.08
N ASP A 77 1.34 12.30 -6.30
CA ASP A 77 1.61 13.26 -7.38
C ASP A 77 0.34 14.02 -7.74
N ARG A 78 -0.81 13.33 -7.84
CA ARG A 78 -2.12 13.92 -8.10
C ARG A 78 -2.53 14.95 -7.05
N TRP A 79 -2.38 14.62 -5.76
CA TRP A 79 -2.69 15.56 -4.67
C TRP A 79 -1.73 16.73 -4.63
N THR A 80 -0.45 16.51 -4.91
CA THR A 80 0.56 17.56 -4.95
C THR A 80 0.24 18.57 -6.05
N GLU A 81 -0.10 18.09 -7.25
CA GLU A 81 -0.51 18.96 -8.36
C GLU A 81 -1.84 19.66 -8.08
N ALA A 82 -2.83 18.96 -7.51
CA ALA A 82 -4.10 19.57 -7.14
C ALA A 82 -3.91 20.69 -6.09
N ALA A 83 -3.05 20.47 -5.09
CA ALA A 83 -2.72 21.49 -4.09
C ALA A 83 -2.01 22.70 -4.71
N ARG A 84 -1.09 22.47 -5.66
CA ARG A 84 -0.40 23.53 -6.41
C ARG A 84 -1.39 24.38 -7.20
N LEU A 85 -2.27 23.74 -7.98
CA LEU A 85 -3.29 24.41 -8.78
C LEU A 85 -4.29 25.18 -7.89
N LEU A 86 -4.66 24.61 -6.74
CA LEU A 86 -5.52 25.27 -5.77
C LEU A 86 -4.87 26.52 -5.18
N GLY A 87 -3.56 26.47 -4.90
CA GLY A 87 -2.80 27.64 -4.43
C GLY A 87 -2.76 28.79 -5.45
N ILE A 88 -2.60 28.47 -6.74
CA ILE A 88 -2.71 29.46 -7.82
C ILE A 88 -4.11 30.07 -7.83
N ARG A 89 -5.15 29.22 -7.87
CA ARG A 89 -6.55 29.67 -7.88
C ARG A 89 -6.91 30.51 -6.66
N TYR A 90 -6.37 30.17 -5.48
CA TYR A 90 -6.59 30.95 -4.26
C TYR A 90 -6.03 32.37 -4.36
N THR A 91 -4.86 32.53 -5.00
CA THR A 91 -4.24 33.84 -5.22
C THR A 91 -5.07 34.67 -6.19
N ASP A 92 -5.51 34.06 -7.30
CA ASP A 92 -6.24 34.73 -8.38
C ASP A 92 -7.74 34.99 -8.06
N LEU A 93 -8.26 34.30 -7.03
CA LEU A 93 -9.68 34.30 -6.64
C LEU A 93 -10.26 35.71 -6.46
N THR A 94 -9.47 36.64 -5.90
CA THR A 94 -9.96 37.99 -5.59
C THR A 94 -10.34 38.75 -6.86
N GLY A 95 -9.49 38.71 -7.90
CA GLY A 95 -9.77 39.35 -9.18
C GLY A 95 -10.88 38.63 -9.94
N ASP A 96 -10.89 37.30 -9.92
CA ASP A 96 -11.93 36.52 -10.59
C ASP A 96 -13.34 36.80 -10.01
N VAL A 97 -13.44 36.92 -8.69
CA VAL A 97 -14.70 37.28 -8.01
C VAL A 97 -15.10 38.73 -8.30
N LEU A 98 -14.14 39.66 -8.37
CA LEU A 98 -14.40 41.05 -8.74
C LEU A 98 -14.99 41.16 -10.15
N LEU A 99 -14.35 40.53 -11.14
CA LEU A 99 -14.81 40.49 -12.53
C LEU A 99 -16.18 39.81 -12.66
N SER A 100 -16.37 38.70 -11.94
CA SER A 100 -17.66 37.99 -11.88
C SER A 100 -18.77 38.87 -11.33
N SER A 101 -18.51 39.57 -10.24
CA SER A 101 -19.48 40.46 -9.58
C SER A 101 -19.86 41.62 -10.51
N GLY A 102 -18.88 42.24 -11.18
CA GLY A 102 -19.14 43.28 -12.17
C GLY A 102 -19.97 42.78 -13.34
N THR A 103 -19.69 41.57 -13.82
CA THR A 103 -20.45 40.95 -14.92
C THR A 103 -21.91 40.75 -14.53
N VAL A 104 -22.19 40.17 -13.37
CA VAL A 104 -23.55 39.91 -12.90
C VAL A 104 -24.31 41.21 -12.62
N ALA A 105 -23.63 42.23 -12.08
CA ALA A 105 -24.26 43.49 -11.71
C ALA A 105 -24.58 44.41 -12.91
N TYR A 106 -23.68 44.50 -13.88
CA TYR A 106 -23.76 45.54 -14.92
C TYR A 106 -23.99 44.99 -16.32
N LEU A 107 -23.56 43.77 -16.63
CA LEU A 107 -23.48 43.29 -18.00
C LEU A 107 -24.71 42.49 -18.45
N GLY A 108 -25.67 42.22 -17.56
CA GLY A 108 -26.80 41.31 -17.84
C GLY A 108 -27.69 41.68 -19.04
N ALA A 109 -27.84 42.96 -19.38
CA ALA A 109 -28.70 43.43 -20.45
C ALA A 109 -28.03 43.49 -21.85
N PHE A 110 -26.73 43.19 -21.92
CA PHE A 110 -25.94 43.35 -23.15
C PHE A 110 -25.73 42.04 -23.91
N THR A 111 -25.38 42.14 -25.19
CA THR A 111 -25.07 41.01 -26.06
C THR A 111 -23.77 40.30 -25.65
N VAL A 112 -23.61 39.02 -26.02
CA VAL A 112 -22.41 38.22 -25.67
C VAL A 112 -21.12 38.93 -26.08
N ASP A 113 -21.03 39.41 -27.33
CA ASP A 113 -19.83 40.09 -27.85
C ASP A 113 -19.44 41.32 -27.02
N TYR A 114 -20.43 42.14 -26.65
CA TYR A 114 -20.17 43.34 -25.84
C TYR A 114 -19.75 42.97 -24.41
N ARG A 115 -20.35 41.92 -23.83
CA ARG A 115 -19.96 41.42 -22.50
C ARG A 115 -18.51 40.94 -22.52
N GLN A 116 -18.11 40.19 -23.54
CA GLN A 116 -16.75 39.68 -23.68
C GLN A 116 -15.73 40.83 -23.83
N GLU A 117 -16.02 41.83 -24.68
CA GLU A 117 -15.16 43.02 -24.83
C GLU A 117 -14.97 43.77 -23.50
N CYS A 118 -16.05 43.95 -22.72
CA CYS A 118 -15.97 44.56 -21.39
C CYS A 118 -15.14 43.73 -20.41
N GLN A 119 -15.33 42.41 -20.38
CA GLN A 119 -14.59 41.50 -19.50
C GLN A 119 -13.09 41.51 -19.81
N GLU A 120 -12.70 41.51 -21.09
CA GLU A 120 -11.30 41.61 -21.52
C GLU A 120 -10.66 42.93 -21.08
N LYS A 121 -11.37 44.06 -21.27
CA LYS A 121 -10.92 45.37 -20.79
C LYS A 121 -10.75 45.40 -19.28
N TRP A 122 -11.70 44.84 -18.53
CA TRP A 122 -11.62 44.78 -17.07
C TRP A 122 -10.50 43.88 -16.58
N LEU A 123 -10.24 42.77 -17.26
CA LEU A 123 -9.11 41.88 -16.96
C LEU A 123 -7.78 42.62 -17.17
N ILE A 124 -7.63 43.38 -18.26
CA ILE A 124 -6.45 44.21 -18.52
C ILE A 124 -6.26 45.24 -17.39
N LEU A 125 -7.33 45.95 -17.00
CA LEU A 125 -7.28 46.91 -15.89
C LEU A 125 -6.89 46.25 -14.57
N CYS A 126 -7.40 45.05 -14.27
CA CYS A 126 -6.99 44.31 -13.07
C CYS A 126 -5.49 44.03 -13.07
N LYS A 127 -4.92 43.63 -14.21
CA LYS A 127 -3.48 43.39 -14.37
C LYS A 127 -2.66 44.68 -14.20
N GLU A 128 -3.11 45.80 -14.78
CA GLU A 128 -2.47 47.11 -14.63
C GLU A 128 -2.46 47.58 -13.16
N GLN A 129 -3.56 47.34 -12.44
CA GLN A 129 -3.69 47.65 -11.02
C GLN A 129 -3.04 46.60 -10.09
N LYS A 130 -2.36 45.60 -10.65
CA LYS A 130 -1.71 44.50 -9.92
C LYS A 130 -2.67 43.71 -9.03
N ILE A 131 -3.92 43.57 -9.46
CA ILE A 131 -4.91 42.69 -8.83
C ILE A 131 -4.72 41.30 -9.45
N PRO A 132 -4.35 40.28 -8.66
CA PRO A 132 -4.24 38.91 -9.15
C PRO A 132 -5.57 38.41 -9.69
N CYS A 133 -5.52 37.82 -10.88
CA CYS A 133 -6.67 37.31 -11.62
C CYS A 133 -6.21 36.23 -12.59
N SER A 134 -7.11 35.29 -12.90
CA SER A 134 -6.84 34.23 -13.86
C SER A 134 -6.53 34.83 -15.23
N ASN A 135 -5.56 34.27 -15.95
CA ASN A 135 -5.22 34.73 -17.31
C ASN A 135 -6.38 34.58 -18.30
N ASP A 136 -7.19 33.55 -18.07
CA ASP A 136 -8.40 33.25 -18.83
C ASP A 136 -9.58 33.29 -17.87
N PHE A 137 -10.21 34.45 -17.77
CA PHE A 137 -11.36 34.66 -16.89
C PHE A 137 -12.60 33.98 -17.48
N SER A 138 -13.31 33.21 -16.66
CA SER A 138 -14.59 32.60 -17.04
C SER A 138 -15.57 32.65 -15.88
N LEU A 139 -16.71 33.32 -16.10
CA LEU A 139 -17.78 33.43 -15.12
C LEU A 139 -18.31 32.06 -14.68
N SER A 140 -18.43 31.11 -15.61
CA SER A 140 -18.90 29.76 -15.31
C SER A 140 -17.87 28.95 -14.53
N ASN A 141 -16.57 29.19 -14.73
CA ASN A 141 -15.52 28.54 -13.94
C ASN A 141 -15.42 29.13 -12.51
N THR A 142 -15.71 30.43 -12.34
CA THR A 142 -15.62 31.10 -11.03
C THR A 142 -16.87 30.88 -10.18
N LEU A 143 -18.07 30.99 -10.76
CA LEU A 143 -19.35 30.93 -10.02
C LEU A 143 -20.19 29.68 -10.32
N GLY A 144 -19.85 28.95 -11.39
CA GLY A 144 -20.63 27.80 -11.83
C GLY A 144 -20.25 26.51 -11.10
N ASP A 145 -21.27 25.70 -10.84
CA ASP A 145 -21.11 24.31 -10.42
C ASP A 145 -21.34 23.42 -11.65
N PRO A 146 -20.32 22.69 -12.14
CA PRO A 146 -20.44 21.83 -13.31
C PRO A 146 -21.59 20.81 -13.23
N VAL A 147 -21.90 20.31 -12.03
CA VAL A 147 -22.98 19.33 -11.82
C VAL A 147 -24.33 20.00 -12.02
N LYS A 148 -24.50 21.23 -11.49
CA LYS A 148 -25.74 22.00 -11.68
C LYS A 148 -25.91 22.46 -13.12
N ILE A 149 -24.84 22.93 -13.75
CA ILE A 149 -24.85 23.33 -15.17
C ILE A 149 -25.30 22.16 -16.03
N ARG A 150 -24.75 20.96 -15.80
CA ARG A 150 -25.16 19.75 -16.51
C ARG A 150 -26.63 19.41 -16.26
N ALA A 151 -27.12 19.57 -15.04
CA ALA A 151 -28.54 19.36 -14.73
C ALA A 151 -29.44 20.34 -15.49
N TRP A 152 -29.04 21.61 -15.62
CA TRP A 152 -29.77 22.60 -16.42
C TRP A 152 -29.76 22.28 -17.91
N GLN A 153 -28.64 21.80 -18.45
CA GLN A 153 -28.54 21.36 -19.85
C GLN A 153 -29.49 20.18 -20.13
N ILE A 154 -29.57 19.21 -19.21
CA ILE A 154 -30.55 18.11 -19.29
C ILE A 154 -31.99 18.66 -19.25
N ALA A 155 -32.23 19.73 -18.48
CA ALA A 155 -33.51 20.41 -18.42
C ALA A 155 -33.79 21.37 -19.59
N GLY A 156 -32.91 21.41 -20.60
CA GLY A 156 -33.11 22.17 -21.84
C GLY A 156 -32.41 23.53 -21.92
N LEU A 157 -31.49 23.85 -20.99
CA LEU A 157 -30.61 25.02 -21.14
C LEU A 157 -29.68 24.79 -22.35
N PRO A 158 -29.66 25.70 -23.35
CA PRO A 158 -28.77 25.57 -24.50
C PRO A 158 -27.29 25.49 -24.10
N ILE A 159 -26.51 24.77 -24.89
CA ILE A 159 -25.06 24.68 -24.75
C ILE A 159 -24.44 25.74 -25.67
N ASP A 160 -24.74 27.01 -25.41
CA ASP A 160 -24.05 28.11 -26.09
C ASP A 160 -23.26 28.90 -25.05
N SER A 161 -21.96 28.99 -25.29
CA SER A 161 -20.98 29.80 -24.55
C SER A 161 -21.09 31.27 -24.92
#